data_AF-A0A9E8FQG3-F1
#
_entry.id   AF-A0A9E8FQG3-F1
#
_cell.length_a   1.000
_cell.length_b   1.000
_cell.length_c   1.000
_cell.angle_alpha   90.00
_cell.angle_beta   90.00
_cell.angle_gamma   90.00
#
_symmetry.space_group_name_H-M   'P 1'
#
loop_
_entity.id
_entity.type
_entity.pdbx_description
1 polymer ?
#
loop_
_entity_poly.entity_id
_entity_poly.type
_entity_poly.pdbx_seq_one_letter_code
_entity_poly.pdbx_strand_id
1 'polypeptide(L)'
;MATLSLMHWLLVGNIGLLMLVGVLLWSLRRQQVREAQRLDEALAVMQQAQSGLSKSTIGMGRRLKQLEGRLQQTERRAVLPDTDDDTFAQASRLIGLGATASDLVDNCGVPRGEAELMVSLKRQSLPH
;
A
#
# COMPACT_ATOMS: atom_id res chain seq x y z
N MET A 1 42.36 71.70 32.39
CA MET A 1 40.96 71.66 31.91
C MET A 1 40.83 70.87 30.59
N ALA A 2 41.70 71.09 29.60
CA ALA A 2 41.63 70.39 28.30
C ALA A 2 41.87 68.86 28.34
N THR A 3 42.66 68.34 29.28
CA THR A 3 42.94 66.89 29.40
C THR A 3 41.71 66.10 29.88
N LEU A 4 40.89 66.71 30.73
CA LEU A 4 39.66 66.11 31.24
C LEU A 4 38.63 65.95 30.12
N SER A 5 38.41 66.98 29.28
CA SER A 5 37.49 66.89 28.14
C SER A 5 37.92 65.85 27.10
N LEU A 6 39.23 65.69 26.87
CA LEU A 6 39.78 64.71 25.93
C LEU A 6 39.51 63.26 26.38
N MET A 7 39.61 63.00 27.69
CA MET A 7 39.29 61.70 28.28
C MET A 7 37.80 61.35 28.13
N HIS A 8 36.91 62.32 28.28
CA HIS A 8 35.45 62.12 28.13
C HIS A 8 35.08 61.80 26.68
N TRP A 9 35.67 62.50 25.70
CA TRP A 9 35.44 62.22 24.29
C TRP A 9 35.92 60.82 23.86
N LEU A 10 37.07 60.36 24.38
CA LEU A 10 37.56 59.00 24.16
C LEU A 10 36.63 57.94 24.77
N LEU A 11 36.14 58.18 26.00
CA LEU A 11 35.19 57.29 26.66
C LEU A 11 33.86 57.19 25.91
N VAL A 12 33.30 58.33 25.46
CA VAL A 12 32.06 58.36 24.69
C VAL A 12 32.21 57.61 23.36
N GLY A 13 33.32 57.79 22.66
CA GLY A 13 33.62 57.06 21.43
C GLY A 13 33.72 55.54 21.64
N ASN A 14 34.40 55.11 22.71
CA ASN A 14 34.56 53.70 23.04
C ASN A 14 33.21 53.06 23.43
N ILE A 15 32.40 53.73 24.25
CA ILE A 15 31.06 53.27 24.63
C ILE A 15 30.17 53.16 23.39
N GLY A 16 30.23 54.14 22.47
CA GLY A 16 29.49 54.09 21.21
C GLY A 16 29.89 52.89 20.35
N LEU A 17 31.20 52.60 20.25
CA LEU A 17 31.71 51.45 19.51
C LEU A 17 31.26 50.12 20.15
N LEU A 18 31.32 50.00 21.47
CA LEU A 18 30.87 48.81 22.20
C LEU A 18 29.36 48.58 22.04
N MET A 19 28.55 49.65 22.08
CA MET A 19 27.12 49.58 21.80
C MET A 19 26.84 49.10 20.37
N LEU A 20 27.55 49.66 19.39
CA LEU A 20 27.39 49.27 17.98
C LEU A 20 27.73 47.78 17.77
N VAL A 21 28.85 47.32 18.31
CA VAL A 21 29.28 45.91 18.24
C VAL A 21 28.28 45.01 18.97
N GLY A 22 27.79 45.42 20.14
CA GLY A 22 26.77 44.69 20.90
C GLY A 22 25.47 44.52 20.11
N VAL A 23 24.99 45.56 19.45
CA VAL A 23 23.78 45.51 18.60
C VAL A 23 23.99 44.62 17.37
N LEU A 24 25.16 44.69 16.72
CA LEU A 24 25.52 43.81 15.61
C LEU A 24 25.50 42.33 16.05
N LEU A 25 26.18 42.00 17.14
CA LEU A 25 26.18 40.64 17.70
C LEU A 25 24.79 40.17 18.10
N TRP A 26 23.97 41.04 18.71
CA TRP A 26 22.58 40.72 19.04
C TRP A 26 21.77 40.42 17.78
N SER A 27 21.91 41.24 16.73
CA SER A 27 21.18 41.03 15.47
C SER A 27 21.58 39.72 14.78
N LEU A 28 22.87 39.38 14.77
CA LEU A 28 23.41 38.15 14.19
C LEU A 28 22.95 36.92 14.98
N ARG A 29 23.00 36.97 16.32
CA ARG A 29 22.46 35.91 17.17
C ARG A 29 20.96 35.73 16.94
N ARG A 30 20.22 36.83 16.81
CA ARG A 30 18.77 36.78 16.55
C ARG A 30 18.45 36.19 15.18
N GLN A 31 19.31 36.37 14.18
CA GLN A 31 19.19 35.71 12.88
C GLN A 31 19.45 34.20 13.00
N GLN A 32 20.51 33.79 13.71
CA GLN A 32 20.80 32.37 13.92
C GLN A 32 19.67 31.64 14.67
N VAL A 33 19.05 32.28 15.67
CA VAL A 33 17.90 31.70 16.38
C VAL A 33 16.71 31.50 15.44
N ARG A 34 16.48 32.42 14.49
CA ARG A 34 15.40 32.28 13.49
C ARG A 34 15.69 31.15 12.50
N GLU A 35 16.93 30.96 12.10
CA GLU A 35 17.33 29.83 11.24
C GLU A 35 17.22 28.50 11.98
N ALA A 36 17.64 28.45 13.24
CA ALA A 36 17.46 27.27 14.10
C ALA A 36 15.99 26.91 14.26
N GLN A 37 15.10 27.89 14.47
CA GLN A 37 13.65 27.67 14.56
C GLN A 37 13.06 27.11 13.25
N ARG A 38 13.53 27.57 12.09
CA ARG A 38 13.07 27.03 10.79
C ARG A 38 13.51 25.58 10.58
N LEU A 39 14.72 25.24 11.01
CA LEU A 39 15.21 23.86 10.97
C LEU A 39 14.42 22.97 11.95
N ASP A 40 14.10 23.48 13.14
CA ASP A 40 13.32 22.74 14.15
C ASP A 40 11.87 22.53 13.70
N GLU A 41 11.25 23.53 13.06
CA GLU A 41 9.93 23.39 12.44
C GLU A 41 9.94 22.39 11.28
N ALA A 42 10.97 22.41 10.42
CA ALA A 42 11.13 21.43 9.35
C ALA A 42 11.34 20.01 9.89
N LEU A 43 12.11 19.87 10.97
CA LEU A 43 12.31 18.59 11.67
C LEU A 43 11.03 18.11 12.35
N ALA A 44 10.25 18.99 12.97
CA ALA A 44 8.97 18.65 13.58
C ALA A 44 7.95 18.17 12.53
N VAL A 45 7.89 18.85 11.37
CA VAL A 45 7.05 18.41 10.23
C VAL A 45 7.51 17.07 9.68
N MET A 46 8.82 16.84 9.55
CA MET A 46 9.38 15.54 9.13
C MET A 46 9.08 14.42 10.13
N GLN A 47 9.22 14.67 11.44
CA GLN A 47 8.86 13.70 12.48
C GLN A 47 7.36 13.40 12.50
N GLN A 48 6.53 14.42 12.30
CA GLN A 48 5.08 14.25 12.20
C GLN A 48 4.71 13.45 10.93
N ALA A 49 5.36 13.72 9.81
CA ALA A 49 5.23 12.93 8.58
C ALA A 49 5.71 11.48 8.79
N GLN A 50 6.80 11.26 9.54
CA GLN A 50 7.31 9.92 9.85
C GLN A 50 6.36 9.15 10.77
N SER A 51 5.73 9.81 11.75
CA SER A 51 4.70 9.20 12.60
C SER A 51 3.41 8.89 11.84
N GLY A 52 3.03 9.73 10.87
CA GLY A 52 1.91 9.50 9.95
C GLY A 52 2.19 8.36 8.97
N LEU A 53 3.39 8.32 8.39
CA LEU A 53 3.85 7.25 7.50
C LEU A 53 3.99 5.92 8.25
N SER A 54 4.46 5.92 9.50
CA SER A 54 4.54 4.70 10.33
C SER A 54 3.16 4.10 10.59
N LYS A 55 2.14 4.94 10.84
CA LYS A 55 0.73 4.48 10.92
C LYS A 55 0.21 3.97 9.57
N SER A 56 0.61 4.59 8.46
CA SER A 56 0.22 4.17 7.10
C SER A 56 0.87 2.83 6.70
N THR A 57 2.15 2.60 7.03
CA THR A 57 2.87 1.35 6.74
C THR A 57 2.34 0.17 7.57
N ILE A 58 1.93 0.41 8.82
CA ILE A 58 1.24 -0.62 9.64
C ILE A 58 -0.16 -0.92 9.09
N GLY A 59 -0.87 0.09 8.57
CA GLY A 59 -2.17 -0.07 7.91
C GLY A 59 -2.07 -0.85 6.59
N MET A 60 -1.06 -0.55 5.77
CA MET A 60 -0.75 -1.29 4.54
C MET A 60 -0.30 -2.71 4.83
N GLY A 61 0.48 -2.96 5.89
CA GLY A 61 0.86 -4.31 6.32
C GLY A 61 -0.33 -5.18 6.71
N ARG A 62 -1.34 -4.62 7.40
CA ARG A 62 -2.60 -5.34 7.69
C ARG A 62 -3.41 -5.62 6.43
N ARG A 63 -3.44 -4.69 5.47
CA ARG A 63 -4.14 -4.89 4.19
C ARG A 63 -3.41 -5.90 3.30
N LEU A 64 -2.08 -5.93 3.30
CA LEU A 64 -1.28 -6.95 2.62
C LEU A 64 -1.59 -8.34 3.21
N LYS A 65 -1.60 -8.48 4.54
CA LYS A 65 -1.94 -9.75 5.19
C LYS A 65 -3.37 -10.20 4.92
N GLN A 66 -4.32 -9.27 4.81
CA GLN A 66 -5.70 -9.58 4.41
C GLN A 66 -5.81 -9.98 2.92
N LEU A 67 -5.03 -9.35 2.04
CA LEU A 67 -4.94 -9.71 0.62
C LEU A 67 -4.29 -11.08 0.43
N GLU A 68 -3.22 -11.37 1.17
CA GLU A 68 -2.54 -12.68 1.19
C GLU A 68 -3.48 -13.78 1.72
N GLY A 69 -4.24 -13.51 2.79
CA GLY A 69 -5.25 -14.46 3.28
C GLY A 69 -6.39 -14.72 2.28
N ARG A 70 -6.80 -13.70 1.51
CA ARG A 70 -7.78 -13.87 0.43
C ARG A 70 -7.20 -14.66 -0.74
N LEU A 71 -5.95 -14.38 -1.13
CA LEU A 71 -5.23 -15.12 -2.17
C LEU A 71 -5.08 -16.60 -1.81
N GLN A 72 -4.70 -16.90 -0.57
CA GLN A 72 -4.57 -18.26 -0.07
C GLN A 72 -5.92 -19.00 0.00
N GLN A 73 -7.02 -18.28 0.25
CA GLN A 73 -8.36 -18.84 0.20
C GLN A 73 -8.84 -19.11 -1.24
N THR A 74 -8.47 -18.28 -2.21
CA THR A 74 -8.71 -18.55 -3.64
C THR A 74 -7.84 -19.66 -4.20
N GLU A 75 -6.56 -19.78 -3.81
CA GLU A 75 -5.72 -20.92 -4.17
C GLU A 75 -6.28 -22.23 -3.61
N ARG A 76 -6.74 -22.24 -2.35
CA ARG A 76 -7.41 -23.43 -1.79
C ARG A 76 -8.73 -23.78 -2.48
N ARG A 77 -9.42 -22.81 -3.10
CA ARG A 77 -10.61 -23.08 -3.93
C ARG A 77 -10.25 -23.55 -5.32
N ALA A 78 -9.14 -23.11 -5.90
CA ALA A 78 -8.64 -23.58 -7.19
C ALA A 78 -8.05 -25.01 -7.13
N VAL A 79 -7.73 -25.51 -5.94
CA VAL A 79 -7.25 -26.88 -5.71
C VAL A 79 -8.38 -27.83 -5.27
N LEU A 80 -9.60 -27.31 -5.04
CA LEU A 80 -10.77 -28.19 -4.95
C LEU A 80 -11.12 -28.58 -6.40
N PRO A 81 -11.21 -29.88 -6.74
CA PRO A 81 -11.68 -30.28 -8.05
C PRO A 81 -13.06 -29.65 -8.26
N ASP A 82 -13.21 -29.00 -9.40
CA ASP A 82 -14.45 -28.38 -9.81
C ASP A 82 -15.58 -29.40 -9.66
N THR A 83 -16.72 -29.01 -9.10
CA THR A 83 -17.91 -29.88 -9.02
C THR A 83 -18.34 -30.37 -10.41
N ASP A 84 -17.87 -29.66 -11.45
CA ASP A 84 -18.08 -29.95 -12.85
C ASP A 84 -17.30 -31.20 -13.32
N ASP A 85 -16.12 -31.52 -12.76
CA ASP A 85 -15.35 -32.72 -13.12
C ASP A 85 -16.07 -34.01 -12.68
N ASP A 86 -16.64 -34.01 -11.47
CA ASP A 86 -17.43 -35.14 -10.96
C ASP A 86 -18.74 -35.31 -11.76
N THR A 87 -19.38 -34.19 -12.11
CA THR A 87 -20.60 -34.18 -12.94
C THR A 87 -20.31 -34.71 -14.35
N PHE A 88 -19.19 -34.32 -14.95
CA PHE A 88 -18.74 -34.82 -16.25
C PHE A 88 -18.40 -36.32 -16.22
N ALA A 89 -17.71 -36.77 -15.17
CA ALA A 89 -17.41 -38.19 -14.96
C ALA A 89 -18.69 -39.04 -14.84
N GLN A 90 -19.69 -38.57 -14.08
CA GLN A 90 -20.99 -39.24 -13.94
C GLN A 90 -21.77 -39.29 -15.27
N ALA A 91 -21.82 -38.16 -15.98
CA ALA A 91 -22.47 -38.04 -17.28
C ALA A 91 -21.82 -38.98 -18.31
N SER A 92 -20.49 -39.06 -18.36
CA SER A 92 -19.75 -39.93 -19.29
C SER A 92 -20.03 -41.43 -19.07
N ARG A 93 -20.24 -41.84 -17.80
CA ARG A 93 -20.60 -43.21 -17.42
C ARG A 93 -22.04 -43.54 -17.82
N LEU A 94 -22.97 -42.62 -17.61
CA LEU A 94 -24.37 -42.75 -18.04
C LEU A 94 -24.50 -42.88 -19.56
N ILE A 95 -23.77 -42.07 -20.34
CA ILE A 95 -23.71 -42.22 -21.80
C ILE A 95 -23.13 -43.60 -22.19
N GLY A 96 -22.12 -44.08 -21.46
CA GLY A 96 -21.54 -45.42 -21.68
C GLY A 96 -22.53 -46.57 -21.45
N LEU A 97 -23.57 -46.35 -20.63
CA LEU A 97 -24.67 -47.29 -20.41
C LEU A 97 -25.82 -47.13 -21.44
N GLY A 98 -25.67 -46.20 -22.40
CA GLY A 98 -26.66 -45.96 -23.46
C GLY A 98 -27.67 -44.85 -23.16
N ALA A 99 -27.44 -44.03 -22.13
CA ALA A 99 -28.33 -42.91 -21.79
C ALA A 99 -28.40 -41.87 -22.92
N THR A 100 -29.58 -41.26 -23.09
CA THR A 100 -29.82 -40.20 -24.08
C THR A 100 -29.45 -38.82 -23.54
N ALA A 101 -29.37 -37.82 -24.42
CA ALA A 101 -29.09 -36.44 -24.01
C ALA A 101 -30.14 -35.89 -23.02
N SER A 102 -31.40 -36.34 -23.10
CA SER A 102 -32.45 -35.95 -22.14
C SER A 102 -32.14 -36.51 -20.74
N ASP A 103 -31.72 -37.78 -20.67
CA ASP A 103 -31.42 -38.44 -19.40
C ASP A 103 -30.23 -37.79 -18.68
N LEU A 104 -29.29 -37.20 -19.42
CA LEU A 104 -28.17 -36.44 -18.86
C LEU A 104 -28.59 -35.09 -18.29
N VAL A 105 -29.53 -34.43 -18.94
CA VAL A 105 -30.10 -33.16 -18.43
C VAL A 105 -30.87 -33.42 -17.13
N ASP A 106 -31.66 -34.50 -17.10
CA ASP A 106 -32.52 -34.81 -15.96
C ASP A 106 -31.75 -35.40 -14.75
N ASN A 107 -30.74 -36.25 -15.00
CA ASN A 107 -30.02 -36.96 -13.92
C ASN A 107 -28.68 -36.31 -13.51
N CYS A 108 -28.00 -35.62 -14.44
CA CYS A 108 -26.69 -35.00 -14.17
C CYS A 108 -26.76 -33.47 -14.16
N GLY A 109 -27.91 -32.85 -14.48
CA GLY A 109 -28.06 -31.39 -14.47
C GLY A 109 -27.22 -30.66 -15.53
N VAL A 110 -26.73 -31.37 -16.55
CA VAL A 110 -25.90 -30.83 -17.63
C VAL A 110 -26.78 -30.04 -18.60
N PRO A 111 -26.36 -28.85 -19.09
CA PRO A 111 -27.14 -28.11 -20.07
C PRO A 111 -27.30 -28.90 -21.38
N ARG A 112 -28.49 -28.78 -21.99
CA ARG A 112 -28.89 -29.60 -23.15
C ARG A 112 -27.90 -29.57 -24.33
N GLY A 113 -27.28 -28.41 -24.59
CA GLY A 113 -26.27 -28.27 -25.64
C GLY A 113 -24.98 -29.07 -25.38
N GLU A 114 -24.57 -29.19 -24.12
CA GLU A 114 -23.39 -30.00 -23.74
C GLU A 114 -23.73 -31.49 -23.74
N ALA A 115 -24.92 -31.87 -23.27
CA ALA A 115 -25.38 -33.26 -23.28
C ALA A 115 -25.46 -33.83 -24.72
N GLU A 116 -25.99 -33.06 -25.67
CA GLU A 116 -26.04 -33.44 -27.10
C GLU A 116 -24.63 -33.60 -27.69
N LEU A 117 -23.70 -32.70 -27.35
CA LEU A 117 -22.31 -32.78 -27.77
C LEU A 117 -21.62 -34.04 -27.22
N MET A 118 -21.75 -34.33 -25.93
CA MET A 118 -21.12 -35.49 -25.29
C MET A 118 -21.61 -36.84 -25.88
N VAL A 119 -22.91 -36.95 -26.15
CA VAL A 119 -23.48 -38.15 -26.79
C VAL A 119 -22.96 -38.31 -28.22
N SER A 120 -22.86 -37.21 -28.98
CA SER A 120 -22.35 -37.25 -30.35
C SER A 120 -20.86 -37.63 -30.41
N LEU A 121 -20.05 -37.11 -29.50
CA LEU A 121 -18.62 -37.39 -29.41
C LEU A 121 -18.36 -38.84 -28.98
N LYS A 122 -19.14 -39.38 -28.02
CA LYS A 122 -19.04 -40.79 -27.61
C LYS A 122 -19.48 -41.76 -28.71
N ARG A 123 -20.49 -41.39 -29.51
CA ARG A 123 -20.87 -42.18 -30.71
C ARG A 123 -19.77 -42.19 -31.77
N GLN A 124 -19.01 -41.11 -31.90
CA GLN A 124 -17.85 -41.05 -32.80
C GLN A 124 -16.63 -41.81 -32.24
N SER A 125 -16.49 -41.89 -30.92
CA SER A 125 -15.36 -42.55 -30.25
C SER A 125 -15.57 -44.05 -29.99
N LEU A 126 -16.75 -44.62 -30.29
CA LEU A 126 -16.95 -46.07 -30.29
C LEU A 126 -16.54 -46.60 -31.67
N PRO A 127 -15.37 -47.26 -31.82
CA PRO A 127 -15.09 -48.02 -33.03
C PRO A 127 -16.05 -49.20 -33.13
N HIS A 128 -16.52 -49.46 -34.36
CA HIS A 128 -17.20 -50.71 -34.73
C HIS A 128 -16.33 -51.94 -34.47
#